data_AF-A0A1Q3BBM1-F1
#
_entry.id   AF-A0A1Q3BBM1-F1
#
_cell.length_a   1.000
_cell.length_b   1.000
_cell.length_c   1.000
_cell.angle_alpha   90.00
_cell.angle_beta   90.00
_cell.angle_gamma   90.00
#
_symmetry.space_group_name_H-M   'P 1'
#
loop_
_entity.id
_entity.type
_entity.pdbx_description
1 polymer ?
#
loop_
_entity_poly.entity_id
_entity_poly.type
_entity_poly.pdbx_seq_one_letter_code
_entity_poly.pdbx_strand_id
1 'polypeptide(L)'
;PQVEDAADNLTARLEDLVAGVTVIQNSHNELLGNTKERFKQVVLDMISFTYELRKSVELNQEDISLLKKALHGGPSRAEGASNKFRVPEPKQFGGRRDAKELRNFLWDMESYFQAIRVPEEEKVSITSMYLARDVKLW
;
A
#
# COMPACT_ATOMS: atom_id res chain seq x y z
N PRO A 1 -53.83 -67.39 13.07
CA PRO A 1 -52.35 -67.49 13.08
C PRO A 1 -51.65 -66.63 12.01
N GLN A 2 -51.87 -66.86 10.70
CA GLN A 2 -51.16 -66.12 9.63
C GLN A 2 -51.45 -64.61 9.56
N VAL A 3 -52.68 -64.20 9.86
CA VAL A 3 -53.10 -62.77 9.81
C VAL A 3 -52.55 -61.99 11.01
N GLU A 4 -52.37 -62.67 12.14
CA GLU A 4 -51.87 -62.10 13.40
C GLU A 4 -50.37 -61.82 13.31
N ASP A 5 -49.60 -62.77 12.77
CA ASP A 5 -48.16 -62.63 12.49
C ASP A 5 -47.84 -61.50 11.49
N ALA A 6 -48.72 -61.30 10.49
CA ALA A 6 -48.59 -60.19 9.55
C ALA A 6 -48.87 -58.81 10.20
N ALA A 7 -49.80 -58.75 11.15
CA ALA A 7 -50.12 -57.52 11.89
C ALA A 7 -49.00 -57.14 12.87
N ASP A 8 -48.40 -58.12 13.55
CA ASP A 8 -47.27 -57.92 14.45
C ASP A 8 -46.02 -57.44 13.68
N ASN A 9 -45.74 -58.03 12.52
CA ASN A 9 -44.66 -57.59 11.64
C ASN A 9 -44.87 -56.15 11.14
N LEU A 10 -46.09 -55.78 10.73
CA LEU A 10 -46.40 -54.41 10.34
C LEU A 10 -46.19 -53.42 11.49
N THR A 11 -46.59 -53.81 12.70
CA THR A 11 -46.41 -52.98 13.90
C THR A 11 -44.93 -52.74 14.19
N ALA A 12 -44.10 -53.78 14.18
CA ALA A 12 -42.66 -53.65 14.38
C ALA A 12 -42.01 -52.73 13.33
N ARG A 13 -42.43 -52.80 12.06
CA ARG A 13 -41.95 -51.92 10.99
C ARG A 13 -42.37 -50.47 11.18
N LEU A 14 -43.57 -50.22 11.71
CA LEU A 14 -44.04 -48.87 12.03
C LEU A 14 -43.27 -48.28 13.21
N GLU A 15 -42.98 -49.07 14.23
CA GLU A 15 -42.17 -48.65 15.37
C GLU A 15 -40.75 -48.28 14.94
N ASP A 16 -40.11 -49.11 14.11
CA ASP A 16 -38.78 -48.83 13.54
C ASP A 16 -38.79 -47.55 12.69
N LEU A 17 -39.82 -47.36 11.87
CA LEU A 17 -39.98 -46.14 11.08
C LEU A 17 -40.13 -44.90 11.97
N VAL A 18 -40.94 -44.97 13.04
CA VAL A 18 -41.14 -43.88 14.00
C VAL A 18 -39.82 -43.56 14.72
N ALA A 19 -39.06 -44.59 15.11
CA ALA A 19 -37.74 -44.41 15.71
C ALA A 19 -36.78 -43.70 14.75
N GLY A 20 -36.71 -44.15 13.48
CA GLY A 20 -35.89 -43.54 12.44
C GLY A 20 -36.26 -42.07 12.19
N VAL A 21 -37.55 -41.75 12.06
CA VAL A 21 -38.03 -40.37 11.89
C VAL A 21 -37.66 -39.51 13.09
N THR A 22 -37.76 -40.04 14.30
CA THR A 22 -37.38 -39.32 15.53
C THR A 22 -35.89 -38.98 15.54
N VAL A 23 -35.02 -39.92 15.14
CA VAL A 23 -33.57 -39.69 15.04
C VAL A 23 -33.26 -38.62 13.99
N ILE A 24 -33.89 -38.68 12.83
CA ILE A 24 -33.71 -37.67 11.76
C ILE A 24 -34.15 -36.29 12.25
N GLN A 25 -35.29 -36.19 12.92
CA GLN A 25 -35.81 -34.92 13.45
C GLN A 25 -34.85 -34.31 14.47
N ASN A 26 -34.29 -35.12 15.36
CA ASN A 26 -33.33 -34.66 16.37
C ASN A 26 -32.03 -34.18 15.71
N SER A 27 -31.49 -34.95 14.76
CA SER A 27 -30.29 -34.58 14.00
C SER A 27 -30.50 -33.29 13.20
N HIS A 28 -31.68 -33.12 12.58
CA HIS A 28 -32.03 -31.89 11.88
C HIS A 28 -32.05 -30.66 12.80
N ASN A 29 -32.68 -30.79 13.98
CA ASN A 29 -32.75 -29.72 14.96
C ASN A 29 -31.35 -29.33 15.47
N GLU A 30 -30.49 -30.32 15.72
CA GLU A 30 -29.11 -30.11 16.15
C GLU A 30 -28.29 -29.39 15.06
N LEU A 31 -28.36 -29.85 13.80
CA LEU A 31 -27.67 -29.23 12.68
C LEU A 31 -28.11 -27.77 12.48
N LEU A 32 -29.41 -27.50 12.59
CA LEU A 32 -29.96 -26.16 12.46
C LEU A 32 -29.46 -25.25 13.60
N GLY A 33 -29.46 -25.77 14.83
CA GLY A 33 -28.93 -25.07 16.00
C GLY A 33 -27.46 -24.72 15.85
N ASN A 34 -26.63 -25.72 15.51
CA ASN A 34 -25.20 -25.56 15.29
C ASN A 34 -24.90 -24.57 14.17
N THR A 35 -25.64 -24.64 13.06
CA THR A 35 -25.48 -23.73 11.92
C THR A 35 -25.83 -22.29 12.31
N LYS A 36 -26.93 -22.10 13.06
CA LYS A 36 -27.33 -20.78 13.57
C LYS A 36 -26.28 -20.19 14.50
N GLU A 37 -25.70 -21.01 15.37
CA GLU A 37 -24.68 -20.54 16.31
C GLU A 37 -23.38 -20.17 15.59
N ARG A 38 -22.93 -21.00 14.63
CA ARG A 38 -21.79 -20.66 13.78
C ARG A 38 -22.01 -19.37 12.99
N PHE A 39 -23.21 -19.15 12.47
CA PHE A 39 -23.54 -17.91 11.76
C PHE A 39 -23.46 -16.69 12.68
N LYS A 40 -24.01 -16.77 13.90
CA LYS A 40 -23.86 -15.68 14.88
C LYS A 40 -22.39 -15.41 15.18
N GLN A 41 -21.59 -16.46 15.39
CA GLN A 41 -20.17 -16.30 15.68
C GLN A 41 -19.45 -15.58 14.53
N VAL A 42 -19.71 -15.97 13.28
CA VAL A 42 -19.15 -15.31 12.10
C VAL A 42 -19.53 -13.82 12.05
N VAL A 43 -20.79 -13.48 12.38
CA VAL A 43 -21.23 -12.08 12.44
C VAL A 43 -20.50 -11.30 13.55
N LEU A 44 -20.33 -11.90 14.73
CA LEU A 44 -19.59 -11.27 15.84
C LEU A 44 -18.12 -11.06 15.49
N ASP A 45 -17.49 -12.06 14.88
CA ASP A 45 -16.10 -11.98 14.44
C ASP A 45 -15.93 -10.89 13.38
N MET A 46 -16.87 -10.78 12.44
CA MET A 46 -16.86 -9.73 11.41
C MET A 46 -17.01 -8.33 12.02
N ILE A 47 -17.89 -8.17 13.02
CA ILE A 47 -18.05 -6.89 13.74
C ILE A 47 -16.75 -6.53 14.46
N SER A 48 -16.14 -7.49 15.17
CA SER A 48 -14.86 -7.29 15.86
C SER A 48 -13.73 -6.92 14.90
N PHE A 49 -13.60 -7.66 13.80
CA PHE A 49 -12.61 -7.38 12.76
C PHE A 49 -12.80 -5.98 12.16
N THR A 50 -14.05 -5.59 11.86
CA THR A 50 -14.37 -4.27 11.31
C THR A 50 -13.98 -3.16 12.30
N TYR A 51 -14.22 -3.37 13.59
CA TYR A 51 -13.83 -2.43 14.64
C TYR A 51 -12.31 -2.25 14.71
N GLU A 52 -11.54 -3.34 14.73
CA GLU A 52 -10.08 -3.30 14.78
C GLU A 52 -9.47 -2.67 13.51
N LEU A 53 -10.01 -3.02 12.33
CA LEU A 53 -9.58 -2.44 11.07
C LEU A 53 -9.79 -0.91 11.07
N ARG A 54 -10.96 -0.44 11.51
CA ARG A 54 -11.24 1.00 11.63
C ARG A 54 -10.24 1.69 12.55
N LYS A 55 -9.99 1.13 13.73
CA LYS A 55 -9.03 1.68 14.69
C LYS A 55 -7.62 1.78 14.10
N SER A 56 -7.17 0.76 13.38
CA SER A 56 -5.87 0.79 12.69
C SER A 56 -5.82 1.87 11.61
N VAL A 57 -6.89 2.05 10.84
CA VAL A 57 -6.97 3.12 9.82
C VAL A 57 -6.91 4.51 10.46
N GLU A 58 -7.61 4.73 11.58
CA GLU A 58 -7.59 6.00 12.31
C GLU A 58 -6.17 6.33 12.82
N LEU A 59 -5.49 5.38 13.45
CA LEU A 59 -4.11 5.55 13.90
C LEU A 59 -3.16 5.88 12.74
N ASN A 60 -3.27 5.14 11.64
CA ASN A 60 -2.45 5.40 10.46
C ASN A 60 -2.73 6.79 9.85
N GLN A 61 -3.98 7.25 9.92
CA GLN A 61 -4.36 8.59 9.44
C GLN A 61 -3.75 9.70 10.31
N GLU A 62 -3.64 9.48 11.62
CA GLU A 62 -2.95 10.40 12.55
C GLU A 62 -1.45 10.47 12.22
N ASP A 63 -0.79 9.31 12.07
CA ASP A 63 0.63 9.23 11.72
C ASP A 63 0.93 9.92 10.37
N ILE A 64 0.11 9.67 9.35
CA ILE A 64 0.23 10.35 8.05
C ILE A 64 0.05 11.86 8.20
N SER A 65 -0.87 12.30 9.07
CA SER A 65 -1.10 13.73 9.31
C SER A 65 0.09 14.39 10.01
N LEU A 66 0.73 13.70 10.96
CA LEU A 66 1.96 14.16 11.61
C LEU A 66 3.12 14.24 10.62
N LEU A 67 3.31 13.21 9.80
CA LEU A 67 4.35 13.19 8.75
C LEU A 67 4.15 14.33 7.74
N LYS A 68 2.91 14.56 7.30
CA LYS A 68 2.58 15.69 6.43
C LYS A 68 2.90 17.02 7.09
N LYS A 69 2.58 17.21 8.38
CA LYS A 69 2.95 18.43 9.12
C LYS A 69 4.46 18.60 9.25
N ALA A 70 5.21 17.54 9.52
CA ALA A 70 6.67 17.61 9.60
C ALA A 70 7.30 18.00 8.24
N LEU A 71 6.75 17.46 7.14
CA LEU A 71 7.21 17.77 5.79
C LEU A 71 6.95 19.23 5.41
N HIS A 72 5.77 19.77 5.74
CA HIS A 72 5.38 21.15 5.37
C HIS A 72 5.75 22.20 6.43
N GLY A 73 5.96 21.78 7.68
CA GLY A 73 6.20 22.62 8.86
C GLY A 73 7.60 22.50 9.43
N GLY A 74 8.55 21.93 8.69
CA GLY A 74 9.97 22.06 9.01
C GLY A 74 10.30 23.54 9.22
N PRO A 75 11.14 23.89 10.21
CA PRO A 75 11.33 25.27 10.63
C PRO A 75 11.61 26.16 9.43
N SER A 76 10.77 27.20 9.27
CA SER A 76 11.09 28.36 8.45
C SER A 76 12.53 28.73 8.73
N ARG A 77 13.41 28.37 7.79
CA ARG A 77 14.65 29.04 7.45
C ARG A 77 15.19 29.90 8.59
N ALA A 78 15.62 29.25 9.68
CA ALA A 78 16.61 29.87 10.53
C ALA A 78 17.84 29.98 9.65
N GLU A 79 18.21 31.21 9.31
CA GLU A 79 19.52 31.58 8.80
C GLU A 79 20.57 31.24 9.86
N GLY A 80 20.81 29.94 10.01
CA GLY A 80 21.89 29.36 10.75
C GLY A 80 22.51 28.35 9.80
N ALA A 81 23.79 28.53 9.53
CA ALA A 81 24.59 27.74 8.60
C ALA A 81 24.50 26.24 8.92
N SER A 82 23.43 25.58 8.46
CA SER A 82 23.47 24.16 8.17
C SER A 82 24.57 24.02 7.13
N ASN A 83 25.55 23.18 7.41
CA ASN A 83 26.55 22.69 6.47
C ASN A 83 25.87 21.89 5.33
N LYS A 84 24.88 22.48 4.67
CA LYS A 84 24.30 22.01 3.41
C LYS A 84 25.46 22.07 2.45
N PHE A 85 26.06 20.92 2.20
CA PHE A 85 26.97 20.72 1.09
C PHE A 85 26.27 21.29 -0.15
N ARG A 86 26.66 22.51 -0.54
CA ARG A 86 26.18 23.12 -1.78
C ARG A 86 27.05 22.53 -2.87
N VAL A 87 26.42 21.90 -3.84
CA VAL A 87 27.12 21.44 -5.03
C VAL A 87 27.78 22.67 -5.67
N PRO A 88 29.11 22.68 -5.88
CA PRO A 88 29.77 23.79 -6.55
C PRO A 88 29.21 23.99 -7.96
N GLU A 89 28.89 25.22 -8.32
CA GLU A 89 28.43 25.55 -9.68
C GLU A 89 29.59 25.41 -10.69
N PRO A 90 29.32 24.91 -11.91
CA PRO A 90 30.31 24.83 -12.98
C PRO A 90 30.83 26.22 -13.39
N LYS A 91 32.07 26.27 -13.88
CA LYS A 91 32.62 27.48 -14.48
C LYS A 91 31.97 27.74 -15.83
N GLN A 92 31.77 29.03 -16.15
CA GLN A 92 31.27 29.41 -17.48
C GLN A 92 32.29 29.09 -18.57
N PHE A 93 31.81 28.60 -19.71
CA PHE A 93 32.62 28.36 -20.89
C PHE A 93 32.68 29.60 -21.77
N GLY A 94 33.87 30.20 -21.86
CA GLY A 94 34.11 31.46 -22.57
C GLY A 94 34.39 31.32 -24.07
N GLY A 95 34.35 30.12 -24.64
CA GLY A 95 34.45 29.92 -26.08
C GLY A 95 35.85 29.85 -26.66
N ARG A 96 36.86 29.62 -25.81
CA ARG A 96 38.21 29.38 -26.33
C ARG A 96 38.19 28.14 -27.20
N ARG A 97 38.82 28.23 -28.38
CA ARG A 97 38.99 27.12 -29.32
C ARG A 97 40.06 26.12 -28.81
N ASP A 98 39.85 25.63 -27.60
CA ASP A 98 40.69 24.66 -26.90
C ASP A 98 39.85 23.43 -26.55
N ALA A 99 40.18 22.29 -27.18
CA ALA A 99 39.46 21.03 -26.97
C ALA A 99 39.54 20.53 -25.52
N LYS A 100 40.58 20.89 -24.77
CA LYS A 100 40.72 20.54 -23.36
C LYS A 100 39.74 21.33 -22.51
N GLU A 101 39.60 22.63 -22.77
CA GLU A 101 38.68 23.51 -22.05
C GLU A 101 37.23 23.10 -22.28
N LEU A 102 36.87 22.76 -23.53
CA LEU A 102 35.53 22.25 -23.85
C LEU A 102 35.22 20.93 -23.14
N ARG A 103 36.17 19.97 -23.14
CA ARG A 103 35.97 18.69 -22.45
C ARG A 103 35.81 18.85 -20.94
N ASN A 104 36.60 19.72 -20.32
CA ASN A 104 36.49 20.01 -18.89
C ASN A 104 35.12 20.62 -18.56
N PHE A 105 34.66 21.57 -19.36
CA PHE A 105 33.34 22.18 -19.19
C PHE A 105 32.21 21.13 -19.24
N LEU A 106 32.21 20.26 -20.26
CA LEU A 106 31.19 19.21 -20.38
C LEU A 106 31.21 18.23 -19.20
N TRP A 107 32.41 17.88 -18.73
CA TRP A 107 32.57 17.02 -17.56
C TRP A 107 32.04 17.68 -16.27
N ASP A 108 32.34 18.96 -16.07
CA ASP A 108 31.87 19.74 -14.92
C ASP A 108 30.34 19.88 -14.93
N MET A 109 29.74 20.12 -16.11
CA MET A 109 28.28 20.19 -16.28
C MET A 109 27.60 18.85 -15.99
N GLU A 110 28.12 17.73 -16.52
CA GLU A 110 27.51 16.42 -16.27
C GLU A 110 27.64 16.03 -14.79
N SER A 111 28.80 16.27 -14.18
CA SER A 111 29.01 16.02 -12.75
C SER A 111 28.05 16.85 -11.88
N TYR A 112 27.82 18.11 -12.26
CA TYR A 112 26.85 18.98 -11.61
C TYR A 112 25.43 18.43 -11.75
N PHE A 113 24.99 18.07 -12.96
CA PHE A 113 23.66 17.51 -13.19
C PHE A 113 23.40 16.22 -12.42
N GLN A 114 24.40 15.34 -12.31
CA GLN A 114 24.29 14.13 -11.49
C GLN A 114 24.15 14.46 -10.00
N ALA A 115 24.91 15.45 -9.51
CA ALA A 115 24.89 15.85 -8.11
C ALA A 115 23.56 16.52 -7.71
N ILE A 116 22.92 17.28 -8.61
CA ILE A 116 21.64 17.96 -8.35
C ILE A 116 20.41 17.29 -8.99
N ARG A 117 20.59 16.12 -9.63
CA ARG A 117 19.53 15.29 -10.25
C ARG A 117 18.65 16.05 -11.27
N VAL A 118 19.30 16.75 -12.20
CA VAL A 118 18.60 17.49 -13.26
C VAL A 118 17.97 16.52 -14.28
N PRO A 119 16.68 16.71 -14.65
CA PRO A 119 16.04 15.96 -15.73
C PRO A 119 16.72 16.20 -17.09
N GLU A 120 16.73 15.19 -17.96
CA GLU A 120 17.45 15.24 -19.26
C GLU A 120 16.93 16.38 -20.15
N GLU A 121 15.62 16.64 -20.12
CA GLU A 121 14.94 17.69 -20.86
C GLU A 121 15.38 19.11 -20.47
N GLU A 122 15.91 19.30 -19.26
CA GLU A 122 16.36 20.61 -18.76
C GLU A 122 17.87 20.84 -18.96
N LYS A 123 18.66 19.78 -19.17
CA LYS A 123 20.13 19.85 -19.24
C LYS A 123 20.63 20.83 -20.29
N VAL A 124 20.05 20.82 -21.49
CA VAL A 124 20.45 21.71 -22.59
C VAL A 124 20.17 23.17 -22.22
N SER A 125 18.97 23.45 -21.69
CA SER A 125 18.58 24.80 -21.25
C SER A 125 19.52 25.32 -20.16
N ILE A 126 19.83 24.50 -19.16
CA ILE A 126 20.74 24.89 -18.08
C ILE A 126 22.17 25.05 -18.59
N THR A 127 22.66 24.16 -19.46
CA THR A 127 24.00 24.28 -20.07
C THR A 127 24.16 25.60 -20.82
N SER A 128 23.13 26.06 -21.52
CA SER A 128 23.14 27.34 -22.22
C SER A 128 23.38 28.55 -21.29
N MET A 129 22.96 28.46 -20.03
CA MET A 129 23.18 29.51 -19.02
C MET A 129 24.65 29.65 -18.63
N TYR A 130 25.44 28.58 -18.79
CA TYR A 130 26.87 28.54 -18.49
C TYR A 130 27.77 28.77 -19.71
N LEU A 131 27.20 28.98 -20.89
CA LEU A 131 27.95 29.53 -22.03
C LEU A 131 28.18 31.03 -21.78
N ALA A 132 29.26 31.61 -22.29
CA ALA A 132 29.54 33.03 -22.15
C ALA A 132 30.07 33.63 -23.45
N ARG A 133 30.00 34.97 -23.55
CA ARG A 133 30.48 35.75 -24.70
C ARG A 133 29.83 35.28 -26.01
N ASP A 134 30.61 35.29 -27.09
CA ASP A 134 30.18 34.96 -28.44
C ASP A 134 29.66 33.53 -28.55
N VAL A 135 30.00 32.61 -27.64
CA VAL A 135 29.47 31.23 -27.65
C VAL A 135 27.95 31.18 -27.51
N LYS A 136 27.34 32.16 -26.82
CA LYS A 136 25.88 32.23 -26.72
C LYS A 136 25.19 32.54 -28.06
N LEU A 137 25.94 33.00 -29.07
CA LEU A 137 25.44 33.43 -30.37
C LEU A 137 25.58 32.36 -31.46
N TRP A 138 26.15 31.20 -31.13
CA TRP A 138 26.32 30.07 -32.05
C TRP A 138 25.14 29.10 -31.99
#